data_AF-A0A7K4B427-F1
#
_entry.id   AF-A0A7K4B427-F1
#
_cell.length_a   1.000
_cell.length_b   1.000
_cell.length_c   1.000
_cell.angle_alpha   90.00
_cell.angle_beta   90.00
_cell.angle_gamma   90.00
#
_symmetry.space_group_name_H-M   'P 1'
#
loop_
_entity.id
_entity.type
_entity.pdbx_description
1 polymer ?
#
loop_
_entity_poly.entity_id
_entity_poly.type
_entity_poly.pdbx_seq_one_letter_code
_entity_poly.pdbx_strand_id
1 'polypeptide(L)' 'MTSFTVIGHIACTDASFSLQDLPGKGGRMDLLCRAVASSLFLSHGIRKDTICDIILLGPPNPGRIIRFDGSALRSLSPD' A
#
# COMPACT_ATOMS: atom_id res chain seq x y z
N MET A 1 6.37 4.71 -18.05
CA MET A 1 6.34 5.03 -16.61
C MET A 1 4.92 5.33 -16.21
N THR A 2 4.34 4.46 -15.41
CA THR A 2 2.96 4.59 -14.92
C THR A 2 3.00 4.84 -13.41
N SER A 3 2.21 5.81 -12.92
CA SER A 3 2.19 6.14 -11.50
C SER A 3 0.77 6.14 -10.97
N PHE A 4 0.56 5.49 -9.83
CA PHE A 4 -0.70 5.47 -9.11
C PHE A 4 -0.51 6.13 -7.75
N THR A 5 -1.50 6.91 -7.31
CA THR A 5 -1.58 7.45 -5.95
C THR A 5 -2.92 7.07 -5.35
N VAL A 6 -2.89 6.37 -4.23
CA VAL A 6 -4.09 5.88 -3.54
C VAL A 6 -4.17 6.54 -2.16
N ILE A 7 -5.32 7.15 -1.87
CA ILE A 7 -5.52 7.93 -0.64
C ILE A 7 -6.36 7.13 0.36
N GLY A 8 -5.70 6.66 1.42
CA GLY A 8 -6.32 6.03 2.58
C GLY A 8 -6.75 7.09 3.60
N HIS A 9 -7.95 7.63 3.44
CA HIS A 9 -8.50 8.69 4.29
C HIS A 9 -8.55 8.33 5.79
N ILE A 10 -8.75 7.05 6.10
CA ILE A 10 -8.84 6.53 7.47
C ILE A 10 -7.74 5.54 7.81
N ALA A 11 -6.76 5.35 6.92
CA ALA A 11 -5.72 4.34 7.07
C ALA A 11 -4.79 4.69 8.22
N CYS A 12 -4.60 3.73 9.14
CA CYS A 12 -3.79 3.93 10.34
C CYS A 12 -2.35 4.30 9.97
N THR A 13 -1.76 5.22 10.73
CA THR A 13 -0.43 5.79 10.44
C THR A 13 0.66 5.33 11.40
N ASP A 14 0.36 4.35 12.25
CA ASP A 14 1.34 3.66 13.09
C ASP A 14 1.15 2.13 13.04
N ALA A 15 2.03 1.41 13.73
CA ALA A 15 2.01 -0.05 13.77
C ALA A 15 1.16 -0.63 14.93
N SER A 16 0.25 0.17 15.52
CA SER A 16 -0.52 -0.25 16.71
C SER A 16 -1.70 -1.18 16.38
N PHE A 17 -1.98 -1.41 15.10
CA PHE A 17 -3.08 -2.27 14.65
C PHE A 17 -2.64 -3.73 14.42
N SER A 18 -3.58 -4.65 14.58
CA SER A 18 -3.35 -6.08 14.33
C SER A 18 -3.40 -6.40 12.83
N LEU A 19 -2.50 -7.25 12.35
CA LEU A 19 -2.58 -7.81 10.99
C LEU A 19 -3.83 -8.68 10.77
N GLN A 20 -4.48 -9.15 11.84
CA GLN A 20 -5.75 -9.88 11.75
C GLN A 20 -6.95 -8.94 11.53
N ASP A 21 -6.77 -7.62 11.67
CA ASP A 21 -7.83 -6.61 11.52
C ASP A 21 -7.38 -5.42 10.66
N LEU A 22 -6.97 -5.72 9.43
CA LEU A 22 -6.65 -4.72 8.41
C LEU A 22 -7.86 -3.82 8.03
N PRO A 23 -9.11 -4.34 7.92
CA PRO A 23 -10.25 -3.51 7.55
C PRO A 23 -10.72 -2.59 8.67
N GLY A 24 -10.74 -3.07 9.92
CA GLY A 24 -11.18 -2.30 11.08
C GLY A 24 -10.10 -1.36 11.59
N LYS A 25 -9.31 -1.81 12.57
CA LYS A 25 -8.27 -0.99 13.21
C LYS A 25 -7.16 -0.55 12.25
N GLY A 26 -6.88 -1.31 11.19
CA GLY A 26 -5.95 -0.89 10.13
C GLY A 26 -6.47 0.29 9.29
N GLY A 27 -7.76 0.63 9.38
CA GLY A 27 -8.32 1.76 8.64
C GLY A 27 -8.44 1.47 7.14
N ARG A 28 -9.02 0.32 6.80
CA ARG A 28 -9.10 -0.19 5.42
C ARG A 28 -7.73 -0.44 4.76
N MET A 29 -6.74 -0.85 5.56
CA MET A 29 -5.42 -1.21 5.06
C MET A 29 -5.50 -2.37 4.04
N ASP A 30 -6.48 -3.25 4.17
CA ASP A 30 -6.80 -4.32 3.23
C ASP A 30 -7.04 -3.82 1.79
N LEU A 31 -7.60 -2.62 1.63
CA LEU A 31 -7.80 -2.03 0.31
C LEU A 31 -6.51 -1.46 -0.27
N LEU A 32 -5.67 -0.85 0.58
CA LEU A 32 -4.38 -0.30 0.17
C LEU A 32 -3.42 -1.42 -0.27
N CYS A 33 -3.35 -2.51 0.50
CA CYS A 33 -2.58 -3.71 0.13
C CYS A 33 -3.01 -4.25 -1.24
N ARG A 34 -4.33 -4.38 -1.48
CA ARG A 34 -4.87 -4.82 -2.77
C ARG A 34 -4.56 -3.87 -3.92
N ALA A 35 -4.57 -2.57 -3.67
CA ALA A 35 -4.22 -1.57 -4.68
C ALA A 35 -2.73 -1.65 -5.06
N VAL A 36 -1.84 -1.79 -4.07
CA VAL A 36 -0.41 -2.03 -4.28
C VAL A 36 -0.22 -3.31 -5.09
N ALA A 37 -0.82 -4.42 -4.67
CA ALA A 37 -0.69 -5.70 -5.36
C ALA A 37 -1.15 -5.61 -6.83
N SER A 38 -2.34 -5.05 -7.05
CA SER A 38 -2.94 -4.91 -8.39
C SER A 38 -2.15 -3.97 -9.31
N SER A 39 -1.47 -2.97 -8.73
CA SER A 39 -0.65 -2.02 -9.51
C SER A 39 0.67 -2.62 -9.98
N LEU A 40 1.22 -3.59 -9.25
CA LEU A 40 2.60 -4.05 -9.43
C LEU A 40 2.71 -5.47 -9.97
N PHE A 41 1.90 -6.41 -9.51
CA PHE A 41 2.07 -7.81 -9.83
C PHE A 41 1.54 -8.18 -11.23
N LEU A 42 2.25 -9.09 -11.86
CA LEU A 42 1.91 -9.82 -13.07
C LEU A 42 1.89 -11.31 -12.75
N SER A 43 1.40 -12.14 -13.68
CA SER A 43 1.46 -13.60 -13.50
C SER A 43 2.87 -14.12 -13.21
N HIS A 44 3.90 -13.52 -13.83
CA HIS A 44 5.30 -13.96 -13.71
C HIS A 44 6.26 -12.80 -13.39
N GLY A 45 5.89 -11.94 -12.45
CA GLY A 45 6.82 -10.93 -11.92
C GLY A 45 6.14 -9.65 -11.47
N ILE A 46 6.92 -8.57 -11.52
CA ILE A 46 6.52 -7.23 -11.08
C ILE A 46 6.79 -6.25 -12.22
N ARG A 47 5.85 -5.32 -12.45
CA ARG A 47 6.01 -4.20 -13.39
C ARG A 47 7.17 -3.31 -12.93
N LYS A 48 8.25 -3.25 -13.71
CA LYS A 48 9.47 -2.50 -13.37
C LYS A 48 9.36 -0.99 -13.62
N ASP A 49 8.37 -0.56 -14.39
CA ASP A 49 8.14 0.82 -14.77
C ASP A 49 6.90 1.44 -14.09
N THR A 50 6.45 0.84 -12.99
CA THR A 50 5.30 1.30 -12.19
C THR A 50 5.70 1.76 -10.80
N ILE A 51 5.14 2.89 -10.37
CA ILE A 51 5.16 3.38 -9.00
C ILE A 51 3.74 3.33 -8.42
N CYS A 52 3.61 2.89 -7.18
CA CYS A 52 2.38 2.99 -6.40
C CYS A 52 2.66 3.70 -5.09
N ASP A 53 2.12 4.90 -4.93
CA ASP A 53 2.17 5.65 -3.68
C ASP A 53 0.87 5.45 -2.92
N ILE A 54 0.95 5.11 -1.63
CA ILE A 54 -0.18 5.14 -0.71
C ILE A 54 -0.02 6.29 0.28
N ILE A 55 -1.06 7.11 0.41
CA ILE A 55 -1.12 8.23 1.35
C ILE A 55 -2.03 7.82 2.50
N LEU A 56 -1.49 7.85 3.72
CA LEU A 56 -2.18 7.46 4.95
C LEU A 56 -2.58 8.74 5.70
N LEU A 57 -3.88 8.95 5.84
CA LEU A 57 -4.47 10.14 6.49
C LEU A 57 -5.24 9.81 7.76
N GLY A 58 -5.22 8.55 8.21
CA GLY A 58 -5.83 8.16 9.47
C GLY A 58 -4.97 8.53 10.69
N PRO A 59 -5.54 8.41 11.90
CA PRO A 59 -4.82 8.61 13.15
C PRO A 59 -3.68 7.59 13.33
N PRO A 60 -2.73 7.83 14.24
CA PRO A 60 -2.59 9.03 15.08
C PRO A 60 -1.84 10.19 14.42
N ASN A 61 -1.06 9.95 13.35
CA ASN A 61 -0.15 10.91 12.73
C ASN A 61 -0.39 11.00 11.20
N PRO A 62 -1.46 11.67 10.73
CA PRO A 62 -1.82 11.73 9.32
C PRO A 62 -0.73 12.40 8.45
N GLY A 63 -0.74 12.09 7.16
CA GLY A 63 0.20 12.66 6.19
C GLY A 63 1.45 11.81 5.97
N ARG A 64 1.35 10.49 6.18
CA ARG A 64 2.43 9.54 5.82
C ARG A 64 2.26 9.10 4.38
N ILE A 65 3.36 9.00 3.65
CA ILE A 65 3.39 8.51 2.27
C ILE A 65 4.34 7.32 2.22
N ILE A 66 3.89 6.21 1.65
CA ILE A 66 4.70 5.03 1.39
C ILE A 66 4.77 4.82 -0.12
N ARG A 67 5.99 4.76 -0.66
CA ARG A 67 6.25 4.56 -2.08
C ARG A 67 6.66 3.12 -2.35
N PHE A 68 5.97 2.49 -3.29
CA PHE A 68 6.33 1.20 -3.85
C PHE A 68 6.87 1.40 -5.27
N ASP A 69 8.18 1.24 -5.43
CA ASP A 69 8.87 1.35 -6.72
C ASP A 69 9.14 -0.04 -7.30
N GLY A 70 8.46 -0.37 -8.41
CA GLY A 70 8.60 -1.66 -9.08
C GLY A 70 10.03 -2.00 -9.52
N SER A 71 10.86 -0.99 -9.79
CA SER A 71 12.27 -1.17 -10.18
C SER A 71 13.15 -1.65 -9.02
N ALA A 72 12.85 -1.22 -7.79
CA ALA A 72 13.66 -1.46 -6.61
C ALA A 72 13.09 -2.54 -5.65
N LEU A 73 11.80 -2.86 -5.77
CA LEU A 73 11.13 -3.82 -4.90
C LEU A 73 11.76 -5.22 -4.92
N ARG A 74 11.87 -5.82 -3.73
CA ARG A 74 12.34 -7.19 -3.46
C ARG A 74 11.52 -7.80 -2.34
N SER A 75 11.41 -9.13 -2.33
CA SER A 75 10.77 -9.89 -1.25
C SER A 75 9.32 -9.46 -0.92
N LEU A 76 8.56 -9.06 -1.94
CA LEU A 76 7.13 -8.76 -1.83
C LEU A 76 6.34 -9.84 -2.58
N SER A 77 5.28 -10.34 -1.96
CA SER A 77 4.31 -11.27 -2.54
C SER A 77 2.96 -10.56 -2.75
N PRO A 78 2.07 -11.07 -3.62
CA PRO A 78 0.80 -10.42 -3.94
C PRO A 78 -0.30 -10.56 -2.89
N ASP A 79 -0.11 -11.40 -1.87
CA ASP A 79 -1.04 -11.70 -0.77
C ASP A 79 -0.89 -10.78 0.45
#